data_AF-A0A914LIL6-F1
#
_entry.id   AF-A0A914LIL6-F1
#
_cell.length_a   1.000
_cell.length_b   1.000
_cell.length_c   1.000
_cell.angle_alpha   90.00
_cell.angle_beta   90.00
_cell.angle_gamma   90.00
#
_symmetry.space_group_name_H-M   'P 1'
#
loop_
_entity.id
_entity.type
_entity.pdbx_description
1 polymer ?
#
loop_
_entity_poly.entity_id
_entity_poly.type
_entity_poly.pdbx_seq_one_letter_code
_entity_poly.pdbx_strand_id
1 'polypeptide(L)'
;MFFCKCRPGLHSIEKKIPQTQSATRNPQLRAALMRTQQTLFGLSEKFFSKSFNLGLEPSNIKEYFLLRLPTIIKSKNDVKIVYYYLNKLFNCSFGYFSLRKFIFNPELLHLLFGNAKQFYIQIFNHFSYSHNIENLLQFTLNHLISETLILNLSQDKDMEKYINILFKILTKGNILEEIHLSFYKSFGNLEDYSLNISLLYDLIVKYIATSRECLKIVPEIIFDFHNSAKLKLSERAEKVEIEQLNGVEYTYYQITNIFNPKVCFVFEETASDFSTFKVRISMKN
;
A
#
# COMPACT_ATOMS: atom_id res chain seq x y z
N MET A 1 -14.76 -20.94 -18.38
CA MET A 1 -15.15 -21.66 -17.14
C MET A 1 -14.47 -20.95 -15.98
N PHE A 2 -15.20 -20.49 -14.95
CA PHE A 2 -14.65 -19.62 -13.90
C PHE A 2 -14.86 -20.25 -12.54
N PHE A 3 -13.78 -20.35 -11.76
CA PHE A 3 -13.81 -20.72 -10.34
C PHE A 3 -13.14 -19.60 -9.55
N CYS A 4 -13.93 -18.90 -8.74
CA CYS A 4 -13.39 -18.08 -7.66
C CYS A 4 -13.40 -18.99 -6.42
N LYS A 5 -12.22 -19.42 -5.95
CA LYS A 5 -12.11 -20.10 -4.66
C LYS A 5 -11.99 -19.03 -3.58
N CYS A 6 -13.07 -18.81 -2.83
CA CYS A 6 -12.95 -18.31 -1.47
C CYS A 6 -12.23 -19.39 -0.65
N ARG A 7 -11.09 -19.07 -0.04
CA ARG A 7 -10.60 -19.86 1.11
C ARG A 7 -11.45 -19.47 2.32
N PRO A 8 -12.06 -20.43 3.04
CA PRO A 8 -12.52 -20.18 4.39
C PRO A 8 -11.27 -20.14 5.28
N GLY A 9 -10.94 -18.97 5.82
CA GLY A 9 -9.72 -18.81 6.61
C GLY A 9 -9.51 -17.39 7.10
N LEU A 10 -10.45 -16.88 7.89
CA LEU A 10 -10.30 -15.68 8.73
C LEU A 10 -11.16 -15.86 9.98
N HIS A 11 -10.90 -16.92 10.76
CA HIS A 11 -11.63 -17.23 12.00
C HIS A 11 -11.15 -16.44 13.22
N SER A 12 -10.27 -15.45 13.07
CA SER A 12 -9.81 -14.60 14.20
C SER A 12 -10.47 -13.22 14.28
N ILE A 13 -11.29 -12.80 13.30
CA ILE A 13 -11.95 -11.48 13.27
C ILE A 13 -13.50 -11.59 13.31
N GLU A 14 -14.07 -12.77 13.61
CA GLU A 14 -15.53 -12.99 13.56
C GLU A 14 -16.32 -12.58 14.83
N LYS A 15 -15.73 -11.87 15.78
CA LYS A 15 -16.48 -11.36 16.95
C LYS A 15 -16.62 -9.83 16.90
N LYS A 16 -17.52 -9.34 16.03
CA LYS A 16 -18.25 -8.03 16.06
C LYS A 16 -18.38 -7.30 14.70
N ILE A 17 -18.57 -8.02 13.59
CA ILE A 17 -19.03 -7.40 12.34
C ILE A 17 -20.36 -8.06 11.94
N PRO A 18 -21.44 -7.31 11.64
CA PRO A 18 -22.68 -7.90 11.13
C PRO A 18 -22.39 -8.63 9.81
N GLN A 19 -22.80 -9.89 9.72
CA GLN A 19 -22.76 -10.65 8.47
C GLN A 19 -23.66 -9.97 7.44
N THR A 20 -23.09 -9.17 6.55
CA THR A 20 -23.74 -8.79 5.29
C THR A 20 -23.55 -9.94 4.31
N GLN A 21 -24.66 -10.50 3.83
CA GLN A 21 -24.67 -11.54 2.80
C GLN A 21 -23.82 -11.10 1.60
N SER A 22 -22.81 -11.89 1.26
CA SER A 22 -21.88 -11.60 0.18
C SER A 22 -22.59 -11.63 -1.18
N ALA A 23 -22.48 -10.55 -1.95
CA ALA A 23 -22.96 -10.44 -3.34
C ALA A 23 -22.18 -11.32 -4.35
N THR A 24 -21.37 -12.27 -3.89
CA THR A 24 -20.44 -13.11 -4.67
C THR A 24 -21.12 -14.20 -5.52
N ARG A 25 -22.45 -14.20 -5.63
CA ARG A 25 -23.19 -15.20 -6.43
C ARG A 25 -24.21 -14.60 -7.39
N ASN A 26 -24.00 -13.40 -7.90
CA ASN A 26 -24.91 -12.84 -8.91
C ASN A 26 -24.35 -12.98 -10.35
N PRO A 27 -24.62 -14.11 -11.05
CA PRO A 27 -24.26 -14.28 -12.45
C PRO A 27 -24.95 -13.28 -13.39
N GLN A 28 -26.03 -12.63 -12.96
CA GLN A 28 -26.68 -11.56 -13.73
C GLN A 28 -25.85 -10.27 -13.68
N LEU A 29 -25.22 -9.94 -12.54
CA LEU A 29 -24.28 -8.80 -12.45
C LEU A 29 -23.07 -9.03 -13.35
N ARG A 30 -22.58 -10.27 -13.41
CA ARG A 30 -21.49 -10.69 -14.30
C ARG A 30 -21.87 -10.57 -15.78
N ALA A 31 -23.05 -11.08 -16.15
CA ALA A 31 -23.56 -10.96 -17.51
C ALA A 31 -23.85 -9.51 -17.89
N ALA A 32 -24.32 -8.69 -16.94
CA ALA A 32 -24.56 -7.26 -17.15
C ALA A 32 -23.24 -6.50 -17.40
N LEU A 33 -22.19 -6.72 -16.59
CA LEU A 33 -20.90 -6.08 -16.78
C LEU A 33 -20.25 -6.42 -18.14
N MET A 34 -20.33 -7.69 -18.55
CA MET A 34 -19.81 -8.14 -19.85
C MET A 34 -20.64 -7.59 -21.04
N ARG A 35 -21.98 -7.51 -20.91
CA ARG A 35 -22.85 -6.90 -21.94
C ARG A 35 -22.61 -5.40 -22.06
N THR A 36 -22.48 -4.68 -20.94
CA THR A 36 -22.20 -3.25 -20.93
C THR A 36 -20.85 -2.92 -21.59
N GLN A 37 -19.83 -3.78 -21.42
CA GLN A 37 -18.58 -3.66 -22.17
C GLN A 37 -18.79 -3.78 -23.69
N GLN A 38 -19.51 -4.80 -24.16
CA GLN A 38 -19.76 -5.00 -25.60
C GLN A 38 -20.56 -3.86 -26.24
N THR A 39 -21.54 -3.29 -25.53
CA THR A 39 -22.32 -2.14 -26.01
C THR A 39 -21.49 -0.86 -26.12
N LEU A 40 -20.50 -0.67 -25.24
CA LEU A 40 -19.65 0.52 -25.25
C LEU A 40 -18.53 0.44 -26.31
N PHE A 41 -18.03 -0.75 -26.65
CA PHE A 41 -17.07 -0.92 -27.75
C PHE A 41 -17.66 -0.58 -29.13
N GLY A 42 -18.98 -0.64 -29.30
CA GLY A 42 -19.65 -0.22 -30.52
C GLY A 42 -19.81 1.30 -30.69
N LEU A 43 -19.51 2.12 -29.67
CA LEU A 43 -19.89 3.54 -29.67
C LEU A 43 -18.76 4.58 -29.67
N SER A 44 -17.47 4.23 -29.55
CA SER A 44 -16.43 5.27 -29.71
C SER A 44 -15.02 4.75 -29.98
N GLU A 45 -14.55 4.89 -31.22
CA GLU A 45 -13.14 4.75 -31.58
C GLU A 45 -12.33 6.06 -31.46
N LYS A 46 -12.93 7.21 -31.09
CA LYS A 46 -12.30 8.51 -31.34
C LYS A 46 -11.75 9.36 -30.17
N PHE A 47 -11.78 8.94 -28.90
CA PHE A 47 -11.61 9.95 -27.82
C PHE A 47 -10.66 9.71 -26.63
N PHE A 48 -9.83 8.66 -26.56
CA PHE A 48 -9.08 8.43 -25.31
C PHE A 48 -7.60 8.10 -25.49
N SER A 49 -6.71 9.01 -25.05
CA SER A 49 -5.25 8.80 -24.97
C SER A 49 -4.69 8.98 -23.54
N LYS A 50 -5.28 8.26 -22.58
CA LYS A 50 -4.65 7.84 -21.30
C LYS A 50 -5.63 6.90 -20.58
N SER A 51 -5.24 5.67 -20.30
CA SER A 51 -6.13 4.66 -19.70
C SER A 51 -5.95 4.61 -18.17
N PHE A 52 -7.06 4.47 -17.44
CA PHE A 52 -7.05 3.96 -16.08
C PHE A 52 -6.93 2.44 -16.18
N ASN A 53 -5.77 1.88 -15.81
CA ASN A 53 -5.55 0.45 -15.86
C ASN A 53 -5.83 -0.13 -14.48
N LEU A 54 -6.99 -0.77 -14.31
CA LEU A 54 -7.26 -1.58 -13.15
C LEU A 54 -6.77 -3.02 -13.43
N GLY A 55 -5.67 -3.41 -12.81
CA GLY A 55 -5.23 -4.80 -12.84
C GLY A 55 -5.91 -5.58 -11.73
N LEU A 56 -6.71 -6.59 -12.08
CA LEU A 56 -7.19 -7.58 -11.14
C LEU A 56 -6.37 -8.85 -11.36
N GLU A 57 -5.67 -9.31 -10.32
CA GLU A 57 -4.83 -10.50 -10.43
C GLU A 57 -5.41 -11.59 -9.52
N PRO A 58 -6.25 -12.49 -10.04
CA PRO A 58 -6.51 -13.75 -9.36
C PRO A 58 -5.30 -14.67 -9.58
N SER A 59 -4.83 -15.27 -8.50
CA SER A 59 -3.76 -16.28 -8.50
C SER A 59 -3.93 -17.24 -9.68
N ASN A 60 -2.95 -17.20 -10.59
CA ASN A 60 -2.69 -18.11 -11.72
C ASN A 60 -3.38 -17.85 -13.08
N ILE A 61 -4.22 -16.83 -13.26
CA ILE A 61 -4.66 -16.39 -14.61
C ILE A 61 -4.71 -14.85 -14.64
N LYS A 62 -3.90 -14.23 -15.51
CA LYS A 62 -3.87 -12.77 -15.71
C LYS A 62 -5.09 -12.30 -16.50
N GLU A 63 -6.25 -12.24 -15.86
CA GLU A 63 -7.43 -11.58 -16.43
C GLU A 63 -7.52 -10.13 -15.95
N TYR A 64 -7.07 -9.20 -16.80
CA TYR A 64 -7.12 -7.78 -16.51
C TYR A 64 -8.53 -7.20 -16.76
N PHE A 65 -9.17 -6.64 -15.74
CA PHE A 65 -10.38 -5.84 -15.93
C PHE A 65 -10.00 -4.39 -16.26
N LEU A 66 -9.84 -4.08 -17.56
CA LEU A 66 -9.54 -2.72 -17.99
C LEU A 66 -10.78 -1.82 -17.95
N LEU A 67 -10.90 -1.01 -16.90
CA LEU A 67 -11.92 0.04 -16.82
C LEU A 67 -11.43 1.34 -17.47
N ARG A 68 -11.86 1.61 -18.70
CA ARG A 68 -11.58 2.90 -19.36
C ARG A 68 -12.54 3.97 -18.83
N LEU A 69 -12.08 4.78 -17.88
CA LEU A 69 -12.80 5.96 -17.42
C LEU A 69 -12.54 7.17 -18.34
N PRO A 70 -13.48 8.14 -18.43
CA PRO A 70 -13.23 9.41 -19.10
C PRO A 70 -11.95 10.07 -18.56
N THR A 71 -11.04 10.44 -19.45
CA THR A 71 -9.77 11.09 -19.11
C THR A 71 -9.95 12.53 -18.67
N ILE A 72 -10.94 13.21 -19.25
CA ILE A 72 -11.30 14.59 -18.94
C ILE A 72 -12.79 14.59 -18.63
N ILE A 73 -13.11 14.96 -17.40
CA ILE A 73 -14.48 15.15 -16.95
C ILE A 73 -14.96 16.47 -17.55
N LYS A 74 -15.77 16.42 -18.61
CA LYS A 74 -16.28 17.62 -19.30
C LYS A 74 -17.69 17.98 -18.87
N SER A 75 -18.41 17.02 -18.30
CA SER A 75 -19.82 17.17 -17.96
C SER A 75 -20.17 16.57 -16.60
N LYS A 76 -21.30 17.02 -16.05
CA LYS A 76 -21.92 16.40 -14.86
C LYS A 76 -22.24 14.92 -15.07
N ASN A 77 -22.51 14.50 -16.31
CA ASN A 77 -22.77 13.10 -16.63
C ASN A 77 -21.48 12.25 -16.56
N ASP A 78 -20.33 12.78 -16.98
CA ASP A 78 -19.05 12.08 -16.86
C ASP A 78 -18.72 11.79 -15.38
N VAL A 79 -18.97 12.76 -14.50
CA VAL A 79 -18.82 12.57 -13.04
C VAL A 79 -19.71 11.44 -12.56
N LYS A 80 -20.98 11.39 -12.98
CA LYS A 80 -21.91 10.31 -12.58
C LYS A 80 -21.43 8.94 -13.06
N ILE A 81 -20.89 8.85 -14.28
CA ILE A 81 -20.36 7.60 -14.84
C ILE A 81 -19.14 7.14 -14.02
N VAL A 82 -18.18 8.03 -13.79
CA VAL A 82 -16.99 7.74 -12.97
C VAL A 82 -17.40 7.30 -11.57
N TYR A 83 -18.30 8.06 -10.93
CA TYR A 83 -18.81 7.75 -9.60
C TYR A 83 -19.50 6.38 -9.56
N TYR A 84 -20.36 6.09 -10.54
CA TYR A 84 -21.05 4.81 -10.62
C TYR A 84 -20.07 3.63 -10.67
N TYR A 85 -19.08 3.69 -11.56
CA TYR A 85 -18.11 2.61 -11.68
C TYR A 85 -17.20 2.49 -10.46
N LEU A 86 -16.67 3.59 -9.94
CA LEU A 86 -15.85 3.57 -8.74
C LEU A 86 -16.63 3.03 -7.54
N ASN A 87 -17.88 3.48 -7.33
CA ASN A 87 -18.73 2.94 -6.27
C ASN A 87 -18.99 1.45 -6.45
N LYS A 88 -19.13 0.93 -7.68
CA LYS A 88 -19.24 -0.52 -7.92
C LYS A 88 -17.94 -1.26 -7.58
N LEU A 89 -16.78 -0.72 -7.98
CA LEU A 89 -15.48 -1.31 -7.68
C LEU A 89 -15.22 -1.34 -6.17
N PHE A 90 -15.44 -0.23 -5.46
CA PHE A 90 -15.18 -0.15 -4.02
C PHE A 90 -16.14 -0.98 -3.15
N ASN A 91 -17.21 -1.53 -3.72
CA ASN A 91 -18.09 -2.50 -3.07
C ASN A 91 -17.73 -3.97 -3.38
N CYS A 92 -16.62 -4.20 -4.08
CA CYS A 92 -16.08 -5.54 -4.34
C CYS A 92 -14.84 -5.80 -3.47
N SER A 93 -14.58 -7.08 -3.18
CA SER A 93 -13.34 -7.54 -2.56
C SER A 93 -12.33 -7.93 -3.64
N PHE A 94 -11.10 -7.44 -3.53
CA PHE A 94 -10.01 -7.80 -4.44
C PHE A 94 -8.85 -8.44 -3.66
N GLY A 95 -8.16 -9.38 -4.30
CA GLY A 95 -6.89 -9.90 -3.77
C GLY A 95 -5.73 -8.93 -4.02
N TYR A 96 -5.79 -8.18 -5.12
CA TYR A 96 -4.73 -7.25 -5.50
C TYR A 96 -5.31 -6.06 -6.24
N PHE A 97 -4.80 -4.87 -5.95
CA PHE A 97 -5.16 -3.62 -6.63
C PHE A 97 -3.92 -2.77 -6.76
N SER A 98 -3.55 -2.50 -8.01
CA SER A 98 -2.45 -1.62 -8.32
C SER A 98 -2.94 -0.32 -8.95
N LEU A 99 -2.44 0.79 -8.44
CA LEU A 99 -2.62 2.12 -9.00
C LEU A 99 -1.27 2.66 -9.44
N ARG A 100 -1.17 3.03 -10.72
CA ARG A 100 0.01 3.71 -11.28
C ARG A 100 -0.40 5.07 -11.79
N LYS A 101 0.34 6.11 -11.38
CA LYS A 101 0.07 7.51 -11.79
C LYS A 101 -1.36 7.97 -11.45
N PHE A 102 -1.93 7.42 -10.37
CA PHE A 102 -3.26 7.81 -9.92
C PHE A 102 -3.17 9.05 -9.03
N ILE A 103 -4.13 9.96 -9.20
CA ILE A 103 -4.27 11.18 -8.42
C ILE A 103 -5.48 11.01 -7.51
N PHE A 104 -5.23 10.88 -6.21
CA PHE A 104 -6.26 10.93 -5.17
C PHE A 104 -6.84 12.34 -5.07
N ASN A 105 -7.96 12.57 -5.73
CA ASN A 105 -8.71 13.80 -5.59
C ASN A 105 -9.56 13.73 -4.29
N PRO A 106 -9.41 14.66 -3.34
CA PRO A 106 -10.07 14.59 -2.03
C PRO A 106 -11.59 14.73 -2.14
N GLU A 107 -12.12 15.51 -3.08
CA GLU A 107 -13.57 15.62 -3.30
C GLU A 107 -14.16 14.30 -3.77
N LEU A 108 -13.47 13.59 -4.68
CA LEU A 108 -13.87 12.27 -5.16
C LEU A 108 -13.78 11.23 -4.04
N LEU A 109 -12.72 11.26 -3.24
CA LEU A 109 -12.62 10.42 -2.05
C LEU A 109 -13.77 10.68 -1.07
N HIS A 110 -14.10 11.94 -0.82
CA HIS A 110 -15.22 12.30 0.03
C HIS A 110 -16.56 11.81 -0.54
N LEU A 111 -16.79 11.93 -1.84
CA LEU A 111 -18.00 11.40 -2.49
C LEU A 111 -18.12 9.88 -2.36
N LEU A 112 -16.99 9.17 -2.46
CA LEU A 112 -16.95 7.71 -2.41
C LEU A 112 -17.02 7.18 -0.97
N PHE A 113 -16.37 7.86 -0.01
CA PHE A 113 -16.10 7.35 1.33
C PHE A 113 -16.61 8.21 2.48
N GLY A 114 -17.22 9.38 2.22
CA GLY A 114 -17.62 10.37 3.23
C GLY A 114 -18.55 9.87 4.33
N ASN A 115 -19.25 8.75 4.11
CA ASN A 115 -20.07 8.06 5.12
C ASN A 115 -19.31 6.92 5.83
N ALA A 116 -18.03 7.11 6.12
CA ALA A 116 -17.16 6.13 6.79
C ALA A 116 -17.03 4.77 6.07
N LYS A 117 -17.21 4.74 4.74
CA LYS A 117 -16.99 3.50 3.99
C LYS A 117 -15.51 3.14 4.02
N GLN A 118 -15.25 1.84 4.16
CA GLN A 118 -13.91 1.26 4.10
C GLN A 118 -13.75 0.51 2.78
N PHE A 119 -12.56 0.56 2.23
CA PHE A 119 -12.13 -0.20 1.07
C PHE A 119 -11.29 -1.38 1.53
N TYR A 120 -11.83 -2.58 1.38
CA TYR A 120 -11.21 -3.82 1.78
C TYR A 120 -10.47 -4.45 0.62
N ILE A 121 -9.21 -4.75 0.86
CA ILE A 121 -8.36 -5.42 -0.10
C ILE A 121 -7.32 -6.27 0.61
N GLN A 122 -6.80 -7.31 -0.05
CA GLN A 122 -5.69 -8.05 0.52
C GLN A 122 -4.34 -7.32 0.31
N ILE A 123 -4.01 -7.02 -0.94
CA ILE A 123 -2.77 -6.31 -1.30
C ILE A 123 -3.09 -5.01 -2.05
N PHE A 124 -2.66 -3.90 -1.47
CA PHE A 124 -2.75 -2.59 -2.10
C PHE A 124 -1.36 -2.13 -2.56
N ASN A 125 -1.21 -1.84 -3.85
CA ASN A 125 0.05 -1.38 -4.42
C ASN A 125 -0.09 -0.05 -5.15
N HIS A 126 0.57 1.00 -4.67
CA HIS A 126 0.50 2.32 -5.28
C HIS A 126 1.86 2.82 -5.73
N PHE A 127 1.91 3.35 -6.97
CA PHE A 127 3.04 4.10 -7.52
C PHE A 127 2.68 5.58 -7.64
N SER A 128 3.16 6.37 -6.67
CA SER A 128 2.85 7.80 -6.53
C SER A 128 3.83 8.69 -7.27
N TYR A 129 3.45 9.15 -8.45
CA TYR A 129 4.19 10.17 -9.18
C TYR A 129 3.70 11.55 -8.75
N SER A 130 4.40 12.13 -7.76
CA SER A 130 4.38 13.53 -7.27
C SER A 130 3.07 14.14 -6.73
N HIS A 131 3.25 15.17 -5.89
CA HIS A 131 2.34 16.14 -5.26
C HIS A 131 1.04 15.65 -4.57
N ASN A 132 0.77 14.35 -4.56
CA ASN A 132 -0.45 13.80 -3.99
C ASN A 132 -0.21 12.75 -2.91
N ILE A 133 0.97 12.80 -2.29
CA ILE A 133 1.34 11.88 -1.20
C ILE A 133 0.40 12.08 -0.02
N GLU A 134 0.04 13.33 0.31
CA GLU A 134 -0.85 13.61 1.43
C GLU A 134 -2.20 12.91 1.29
N ASN A 135 -2.91 13.08 0.17
CA ASN A 135 -4.23 12.48 0.03
C ASN A 135 -4.15 10.95 -0.11
N LEU A 136 -3.08 10.40 -0.71
CA LEU A 136 -2.82 8.96 -0.70
C LEU A 136 -2.68 8.43 0.73
N LEU A 137 -1.86 9.09 1.57
CA LEU A 137 -1.64 8.67 2.95
C LEU A 137 -2.90 8.87 3.80
N GLN A 138 -3.66 9.94 3.59
CA GLN A 138 -4.96 10.15 4.24
C GLN A 138 -5.97 9.09 3.83
N PHE A 139 -6.04 8.74 2.54
CA PHE A 139 -6.87 7.63 2.07
C PHE A 139 -6.49 6.30 2.72
N THR A 140 -5.19 6.00 2.74
CA THR A 140 -4.63 4.80 3.38
C THR A 140 -4.95 4.75 4.87
N LEU A 141 -4.87 5.89 5.55
CA LEU A 141 -5.16 6.01 6.98
C LEU A 141 -6.65 5.87 7.29
N ASN A 142 -7.53 6.49 6.50
CA ASN A 142 -8.94 6.65 6.89
C ASN A 142 -9.88 5.65 6.23
N HIS A 143 -9.51 5.11 5.06
CA HIS A 143 -10.42 4.37 4.20
C HIS A 143 -9.88 3.01 3.74
N LEU A 144 -8.58 2.74 3.81
CA LEU A 144 -8.01 1.48 3.37
C LEU A 144 -7.91 0.46 4.52
N ILE A 145 -8.37 -0.76 4.25
CA ILE A 145 -8.16 -1.95 5.08
C ILE A 145 -7.45 -2.97 4.18
N SER A 146 -6.18 -3.26 4.51
CA SER A 146 -5.28 -4.12 3.74
C SER A 146 -4.42 -4.98 4.65
N GLU A 147 -4.11 -6.21 4.23
CA GLU A 147 -3.13 -7.09 4.88
C GLU A 147 -1.71 -6.67 4.51
N THR A 148 -1.49 -6.35 3.23
CA THR A 148 -0.21 -5.86 2.70
C THR A 148 -0.37 -4.51 2.02
N LEU A 149 0.51 -3.57 2.34
CA LEU A 149 0.49 -2.21 1.79
C LEU A 149 1.83 -1.89 1.13
N ILE A 150 1.83 -1.69 -0.19
CA ILE A 150 3.02 -1.32 -0.96
C ILE A 150 2.87 0.12 -1.43
N LEU A 151 3.68 1.01 -0.86
CA LEU A 151 3.72 2.43 -1.19
C LEU A 151 5.05 2.79 -1.83
N ASN A 152 5.01 3.06 -3.12
CA ASN A 152 6.12 3.65 -3.84
C ASN A 152 5.90 5.16 -3.87
N LEU A 153 6.62 5.88 -3.02
CA LEU A 153 6.50 7.32 -2.82
C LEU A 153 7.62 8.05 -3.59
N SER A 154 7.24 8.99 -4.44
CA SER A 154 8.21 9.90 -5.02
C SER A 154 8.83 10.77 -3.92
N GLN A 155 10.14 10.96 -3.96
CA GLN A 155 10.83 11.89 -3.07
C GLN A 155 10.26 13.31 -3.22
N ASP A 156 9.73 13.86 -2.13
CA ASP A 156 9.29 15.25 -1.98
C ASP A 156 10.27 15.96 -1.01
N LYS A 157 10.51 17.26 -1.22
CA LYS A 157 11.38 18.03 -0.30
C LYS A 157 10.79 18.08 1.12
N ASP A 158 9.47 18.01 1.22
CA ASP A 158 8.78 18.13 2.51
C ASP A 158 8.32 16.78 3.07
N MET A 159 9.00 15.66 2.77
CA MET A 159 8.56 14.34 3.26
C MET A 159 8.36 14.26 4.78
N GLU A 160 9.10 15.08 5.54
CA GLU A 160 8.95 15.23 6.99
C GLU A 160 7.51 15.61 7.39
N LYS A 161 6.79 16.39 6.59
CA LYS A 161 5.41 16.80 6.93
C LYS A 161 4.44 15.61 7.01
N TYR A 162 4.77 14.51 6.34
CA TYR A 162 3.95 13.31 6.30
C TYR A 162 4.32 12.29 7.39
N ILE A 163 5.36 12.54 8.19
CA ILE A 163 5.88 11.55 9.15
C ILE A 163 4.83 11.11 10.17
N ASN A 164 4.03 12.07 10.64
CA ASN A 164 2.98 11.80 11.61
C ASN A 164 1.87 10.90 11.04
N ILE A 165 1.56 11.03 9.75
CA ILE A 165 0.58 10.18 9.07
C ILE A 165 1.18 8.79 8.86
N LEU A 166 2.45 8.71 8.44
CA LEU A 166 3.15 7.43 8.28
C LEU A 166 3.21 6.66 9.61
N PHE A 167 3.54 7.29 10.74
CA PHE A 167 3.54 6.64 12.05
C PHE A 167 2.15 6.11 12.46
N LYS A 168 1.09 6.84 12.12
CA LYS A 168 -0.29 6.36 12.34
C LYS A 168 -0.63 5.16 11.45
N ILE A 169 -0.11 5.09 10.23
CA ILE A 169 -0.27 3.91 9.37
C ILE A 169 0.53 2.74 9.94
N LEU A 170 1.77 2.97 10.38
CA LEU A 170 2.63 1.95 10.98
C LEU A 170 2.07 1.37 12.28
N THR A 171 1.14 2.04 12.95
CA THR A 171 0.47 1.54 14.18
C THR A 171 -0.84 0.80 13.91
N LYS A 172 -1.12 0.45 12.64
CA LYS A 172 -2.25 -0.40 12.25
C LYS A 172 -1.92 -1.90 12.23
N GLY A 173 -0.96 -2.37 13.03
CA GLY A 173 -0.50 -3.76 13.05
C GLY A 173 -1.58 -4.80 13.41
N ASN A 174 -2.75 -4.37 13.91
CA ASN A 174 -3.91 -5.23 14.12
C ASN A 174 -4.71 -5.52 12.84
N ILE A 175 -4.43 -4.82 11.75
CA ILE A 175 -5.09 -4.95 10.44
C ILE A 175 -4.05 -5.20 9.34
N LEU A 176 -2.93 -4.48 9.40
CA LEU A 176 -1.87 -4.50 8.41
C LEU A 176 -0.73 -5.40 8.91
N GLU A 177 -0.49 -6.49 8.18
CA GLU A 177 0.56 -7.47 8.51
C GLU A 177 1.92 -7.01 7.96
N GLU A 178 1.90 -6.35 6.81
CA GLU A 178 3.11 -6.02 6.05
C GLU A 178 2.99 -4.66 5.36
N ILE A 179 4.05 -3.85 5.42
CA ILE A 179 4.16 -2.59 4.69
C ILE A 179 5.49 -2.47 3.96
N HIS A 180 5.43 -2.14 2.67
CA HIS A 180 6.59 -1.85 1.83
C HIS A 180 6.60 -0.37 1.54
N LEU A 181 7.68 0.30 1.92
CA LEU A 181 7.90 1.72 1.72
C LEU A 181 9.11 1.90 0.80
N SER A 182 8.85 2.23 -0.45
CA SER A 182 9.89 2.44 -1.47
C SER A 182 9.94 3.93 -1.81
N PHE A 183 11.09 4.57 -1.60
CA PHE A 183 11.25 6.01 -1.86
C PHE A 183 12.12 6.22 -3.09
N TYR A 184 11.49 6.51 -4.23
CA TYR A 184 12.22 6.68 -5.48
C TYR A 184 12.44 8.14 -5.83
N LYS A 185 13.61 8.38 -6.43
CA LYS A 185 13.96 9.69 -6.94
C LYS A 185 13.14 10.00 -8.19
N SER A 186 12.45 11.13 -8.20
CA SER A 186 11.87 11.63 -9.44
C SER A 186 13.02 12.01 -10.38
N PHE A 187 12.88 11.74 -11.68
CA PHE A 187 13.90 12.07 -12.69
C PHE A 187 14.15 13.60 -12.73
N GLY A 188 15.12 14.07 -11.94
CA GLY A 188 15.50 15.48 -11.79
C GLY A 188 16.71 15.60 -10.84
N ASN A 189 17.57 16.59 -11.12
CA ASN A 189 18.90 16.89 -10.53
C ASN A 189 19.35 16.07 -9.30
N LEU A 190 20.52 15.45 -9.45
CA LEU A 190 20.96 14.30 -8.64
C LEU A 190 21.45 14.61 -7.22
N GLU A 191 21.71 15.86 -6.85
CA GLU A 191 22.62 16.09 -5.71
C GLU A 191 21.93 16.37 -4.35
N ASP A 192 20.64 16.71 -4.32
CA ASP A 192 20.04 17.32 -3.10
C ASP A 192 19.06 16.42 -2.31
N TYR A 193 18.73 15.22 -2.81
CA TYR A 193 17.61 14.42 -2.25
C TYR A 193 18.01 13.22 -1.38
N SER A 194 19.28 12.84 -1.34
CA SER A 194 19.72 11.68 -0.55
C SER A 194 19.63 11.92 0.96
N LEU A 195 19.79 13.16 1.41
CA LEU A 195 19.83 13.52 2.83
C LEU A 195 18.49 13.29 3.54
N ASN A 196 17.37 13.61 2.89
CA ASN A 196 16.03 13.57 3.48
C ASN A 196 15.54 12.14 3.75
N ILE A 197 15.98 11.17 2.94
CA ILE A 197 15.54 9.78 3.08
C ILE A 197 16.19 9.13 4.31
N SER A 198 17.50 9.32 4.49
CA SER A 198 18.19 8.79 5.67
C SER A 198 17.55 9.31 6.96
N LEU A 199 17.20 10.60 7.00
CA LEU A 199 16.52 11.20 8.13
C LEU A 199 15.13 10.60 8.38
N LEU A 200 14.36 10.35 7.31
CA LEU A 200 13.04 9.71 7.43
C LEU A 200 13.14 8.31 8.06
N TYR A 201 14.14 7.53 7.67
CA TYR A 201 14.36 6.20 8.25
C TYR A 201 14.84 6.29 9.69
N ASP A 202 15.77 7.18 10.01
CA ASP A 202 16.22 7.42 11.38
C ASP A 202 15.01 7.77 12.28
N LEU A 203 14.09 8.59 11.78
CA LEU A 203 12.84 8.92 12.46
C LEU A 203 11.94 7.68 12.66
N ILE A 204 11.78 6.82 11.65
CA ILE A 204 10.98 5.59 11.77
C ILE A 204 11.63 4.59 12.73
N VAL A 205 12.93 4.32 12.61
CA VAL A 205 13.67 3.43 13.52
C VAL A 205 13.58 3.95 14.95
N LYS A 206 13.79 5.26 15.15
CA LYS A 206 13.64 5.90 16.46
C LYS A 206 12.22 5.77 16.99
N TYR A 207 11.20 6.01 16.16
CA TYR A 207 9.80 5.86 16.55
C TYR A 207 9.51 4.42 17.00
N ILE A 208 9.94 3.43 16.23
CA ILE A 208 9.75 2.01 16.54
C ILE A 208 10.43 1.65 17.88
N ALA A 209 11.67 2.09 18.08
CA ALA A 209 12.44 1.83 19.30
C ALA A 209 11.85 2.53 20.55
N THR A 210 11.13 3.63 20.36
CA THR A 210 10.59 4.48 21.44
C THR A 210 9.07 4.50 21.51
N SER A 211 8.36 3.70 20.72
CA SER A 211 6.90 3.66 20.76
C SER A 211 6.42 2.91 21.99
N ARG A 212 5.49 3.52 22.73
CA ARG A 212 4.74 2.87 23.82
C ARG A 212 3.68 1.92 23.30
N GLU A 213 3.30 2.06 22.03
CA GLU A 213 2.32 1.23 21.35
C GLU A 213 3.01 0.20 20.44
N CYS A 214 4.19 -0.30 20.84
CA CYS A 214 5.02 -1.20 20.03
C CYS A 214 4.29 -2.47 19.58
N LEU A 215 3.35 -3.01 20.37
CA LEU A 215 2.53 -4.17 19.99
C LEU A 215 1.48 -3.86 18.91
N LYS A 216 1.22 -2.58 18.62
CA LYS A 216 0.35 -2.16 17.53
C LYS A 216 1.14 -1.85 16.25
N ILE A 217 2.46 -1.89 16.28
CA ILE A 217 3.26 -1.61 15.09
C ILE A 217 3.09 -2.78 14.11
N VAL A 218 3.08 -2.48 12.81
CA VAL A 218 3.05 -3.47 11.72
C VAL A 218 4.19 -4.49 11.90
N PRO A 219 3.90 -5.80 11.93
CA PRO A 219 4.89 -6.85 12.18
C PRO A 219 6.05 -6.87 11.19
N GLU A 220 5.78 -6.59 9.92
CA GLU A 220 6.79 -6.60 8.86
C GLU A 220 6.82 -5.26 8.11
N ILE A 221 7.95 -4.56 8.17
CA ILE A 221 8.18 -3.28 7.50
C ILE A 221 9.38 -3.45 6.57
N ILE A 222 9.15 -3.32 5.27
CA ILE A 222 10.18 -3.42 4.24
C ILE A 222 10.44 -2.03 3.67
N PHE A 223 11.71 -1.68 3.57
CA PHE A 223 12.18 -0.44 2.97
C PHE A 223 13.05 -0.78 1.77
N ASP A 224 12.69 -0.27 0.60
CA ASP A 224 13.49 -0.43 -0.61
C ASP A 224 14.33 0.82 -0.86
N PHE A 225 15.65 0.65 -0.94
CA PHE A 225 16.57 1.74 -1.20
C PHE A 225 17.07 1.65 -2.64
N HIS A 226 16.92 2.76 -3.34
CA HIS A 226 17.76 3.06 -4.48
C HIS A 226 18.86 4.00 -3.98
N ASN A 227 20.08 3.49 -3.94
CA ASN A 227 21.32 4.10 -3.42
C ASN A 227 21.59 3.84 -1.93
N SER A 228 22.82 3.41 -1.68
CA SER A 228 23.42 2.88 -0.45
C SER A 228 23.49 3.87 0.73
N ALA A 229 22.36 4.45 1.12
CA ALA A 229 22.27 5.17 2.38
C ALA A 229 22.49 4.18 3.53
N LYS A 230 23.72 4.14 4.06
CA LYS A 230 24.04 3.36 5.26
C LYS A 230 23.14 3.86 6.37
N LEU A 231 22.28 2.98 6.87
CA LEU A 231 21.39 3.31 7.96
C LEU A 231 22.23 3.58 9.21
N LYS A 232 22.02 4.74 9.84
CA LYS A 232 22.62 5.03 11.14
C LYS A 232 21.77 4.38 12.21
N LEU A 233 22.05 3.11 12.46
CA LEU A 233 21.45 2.40 13.57
C LEU A 233 21.84 3.08 14.90
N SER A 234 20.89 3.09 15.85
CA SER A 234 21.14 3.66 17.18
C SER A 234 22.29 2.93 17.88
N GLU A 235 22.96 3.57 18.84
CA GLU A 235 23.98 2.93 19.70
C GLU A 235 23.46 1.68 20.43
N ARG A 236 22.14 1.53 20.56
CA ARG A 236 21.46 0.37 21.16
C ARG A 236 21.24 -0.79 20.19
N ALA A 237 21.64 -0.64 18.93
CA ALA A 237 21.56 -1.71 17.95
C ALA A 237 22.71 -2.67 18.19
N GLU A 238 22.37 -3.90 18.57
CA GLU A 238 23.33 -4.97 18.74
C GLU A 238 23.46 -5.68 17.40
N LYS A 239 24.69 -5.77 16.87
CA LYS A 239 24.97 -6.63 15.72
C LYS A 239 24.83 -8.08 16.18
N VAL A 240 23.89 -8.81 15.58
CA VAL A 240 23.56 -10.17 16.00
C VAL A 240 24.32 -11.19 15.16
N GLU A 241 24.27 -11.03 13.83
CA GLU A 241 24.70 -12.08 12.91
C GLU A 241 25.10 -11.48 11.55
N ILE A 242 25.99 -12.18 10.85
CA ILE A 242 26.29 -11.96 9.44
C ILE A 242 26.07 -13.31 8.75
N GLU A 243 25.24 -13.32 7.71
CA GLU A 243 24.96 -14.51 6.90
C GLU A 243 25.35 -14.25 5.45
N GLN A 244 25.89 -15.27 4.76
CA GLN A 244 26.12 -15.21 3.32
C GLN A 244 25.18 -16.19 2.61
N LEU A 245 24.26 -15.67 1.80
CA LEU A 245 23.32 -16.47 1.04
C LEU A 245 23.45 -16.13 -0.45
N ASN A 246 23.78 -17.12 -1.28
CA ASN A 246 23.95 -16.95 -2.73
C ASN A 246 24.95 -15.85 -3.13
N GLY A 247 26.00 -15.65 -2.32
CA GLY A 247 27.01 -14.61 -2.55
C GLY A 247 26.58 -13.19 -2.16
N VAL A 248 25.41 -13.03 -1.52
CA VAL A 248 24.95 -11.77 -0.92
C VAL A 248 25.17 -11.86 0.59
N GLU A 249 25.81 -10.84 1.16
CA GLU A 249 25.99 -10.70 2.60
C GLU A 249 24.79 -9.99 3.23
N TYR A 250 24.25 -10.59 4.28
CA TYR A 250 23.16 -10.08 5.10
C TYR A 250 23.72 -9.75 6.48
N THR A 251 23.53 -8.52 6.93
CA THR A 251 23.84 -8.15 8.32
C THR A 251 22.55 -8.00 9.10
N TYR A 252 22.47 -8.70 10.23
CA TYR A 252 21.33 -8.64 11.13
C TYR A 252 21.66 -7.81 12.37
N TYR A 253 20.78 -6.88 12.69
CA TYR A 253 20.86 -6.07 13.90
C TYR A 253 19.58 -6.21 14.71
N GLN A 254 19.70 -6.10 16.03
CA GLN A 254 18.56 -6.13 16.93
C GLN A 254 18.48 -4.84 17.74
N ILE A 255 17.29 -4.24 17.79
CA ILE A 255 17.01 -3.12 18.71
C ILE A 255 15.88 -3.54 19.66
N THR A 256 16.11 -3.35 20.95
CA THR A 256 15.11 -3.60 21.99
C THR A 256 14.28 -2.33 22.25
N ASN A 257 12.95 -2.43 22.29
CA ASN A 257 12.10 -1.27 22.62
C ASN A 257 12.40 -0.76 24.05
N ILE A 258 12.47 0.56 24.23
CA ILE A 258 12.82 1.17 25.53
C ILE A 258 11.73 0.94 26.58
N PHE A 259 10.47 0.99 26.16
CA PHE A 259 9.32 0.90 27.07
C PHE A 259 8.83 -0.54 27.27
N ASN A 260 9.15 -1.46 26.37
CA ASN A 260 8.85 -2.87 26.49
C ASN A 260 10.05 -3.74 26.05
N PRO A 261 10.97 -4.09 26.97
CA PRO A 261 12.16 -4.87 26.63
C PRO A 261 11.91 -6.27 26.06
N LYS A 262 10.67 -6.77 26.13
CA LYS A 262 10.26 -8.04 25.51
C LYS A 262 10.02 -7.90 24.01
N VAL A 263 9.84 -6.70 23.49
CA VAL A 263 9.68 -6.44 22.05
C VAL A 263 11.03 -6.06 21.47
N CYS A 264 11.48 -6.84 20.48
CA CYS A 264 12.67 -6.56 19.71
C CYS A 264 12.37 -6.41 18.23
N PHE A 265 13.15 -5.57 17.57
CA PHE A 265 13.07 -5.31 16.15
C PHE A 265 14.34 -5.85 15.51
N VAL A 266 14.17 -6.81 14.60
CA VAL A 266 15.27 -7.40 13.83
C VAL A 266 15.34 -6.66 12.51
N PHE A 267 16.53 -6.15 12.22
CA PHE A 267 16.86 -5.39 11.05
C PHE A 267 17.77 -6.21 10.17
N GLU A 268 17.37 -6.44 8.93
CA GLU A 268 18.10 -7.20 7.92
C GLU A 268 18.56 -6.21 6.85
N GLU A 269 19.88 -6.07 6.70
CA GLU A 269 20.54 -5.19 5.71
C GLU A 269 21.27 -6.04 4.66
N THR A 270 20.97 -5.83 3.38
CA THR A 270 21.69 -6.50 2.28
C THR A 270 22.84 -5.63 1.74
N ALA A 271 24.04 -6.21 1.68
CA ALA A 271 25.20 -5.57 1.07
C ALA A 271 25.16 -5.70 -0.47
N SER A 272 24.22 -5.00 -1.11
CA SER A 272 24.05 -4.95 -2.56
C SER A 272 23.85 -3.52 -3.05
N ASP A 273 24.06 -3.27 -4.35
CA ASP A 273 23.81 -1.95 -4.99
C ASP A 273 22.35 -1.48 -4.82
N PHE A 274 21.46 -2.44 -4.60
CA PHE A 274 20.09 -2.24 -4.12
C PHE A 274 20.03 -2.77 -2.69
N SER A 275 20.28 -1.92 -1.70
CA SER A 275 20.10 -2.32 -0.30
C SER A 275 18.60 -2.39 -0.02
N THR A 276 18.09 -3.57 0.29
CA THR A 276 16.76 -3.69 0.91
C THR A 276 16.99 -3.77 2.41
N PHE A 277 16.18 -3.02 3.16
CA PHE A 277 16.20 -3.08 4.61
C PHE A 277 14.87 -3.61 5.09
N LYS A 278 14.91 -4.71 5.83
CA LYS A 278 13.71 -5.34 6.36
C LYS A 278 13.71 -5.26 7.87
N VAL A 279 12.61 -4.78 8.43
CA VAL A 279 12.35 -4.73 9.88
C VAL A 279 11.28 -5.75 10.20
N ARG A 280 11.59 -6.69 11.09
CA ARG A 280 10.61 -7.64 11.64
C ARG A 280 10.46 -7.42 13.12
N ILE A 281 9.23 -7.30 13.58
CA ILE A 281 8.91 -7.32 15.01
C ILE A 281 8.99 -8.76 15.50
N SER A 282 9.70 -8.97 16.59
CA SER A 282 9.77 -10.25 17.28
C SER A 282 9.59 -10.03 18.79
N MET A 283 9.10 -11.05 19.46
CA MET A 283 9.06 -11.10 20.92
C MET A 283 10.27 -11.88 21.40
N LYS A 284 11.00 -11.36 22.38
CA LYS A 284 12.01 -12.14 23.09
C LYS A 284 11.30 -13.26 23.84
N ASN A 285 11.71 -14.50 23.56
CA ASN A 285 11.28 -15.69 24.29
C ASN A 285 11.76 -15.65 25.74
#